data_AF-A0A1E8F247-F1
#
_entry.id   AF-A0A1E8F247-F1
#
_cell.length_a   1.000
_cell.length_b   1.000
_cell.length_c   1.000
_cell.angle_alpha   90.00
_cell.angle_beta   90.00
_cell.angle_gamma   90.00
#
_symmetry.space_group_name_H-M   'P 1'
#
loop_
_entity.id
_entity.type
_entity.pdbx_description
1 polymer ?
#
loop_
_entity_poly.entity_id
_entity_poly.type
_entity_poly.pdbx_seq_one_letter_code
_entity_poly.pdbx_strand_id
1 'polypeptide(L)'
;MYSLSYKFINNTPMFKCNFCGKCSHVMESTSYTPLATRGCCWYFPKYTLINIKNILALGKKDFILQLLNMPNAHISQYFIEIKGLFDKKCYEDFVKNSLEENINFKDFDIKLFFRLCPFCTSTGCKLDFTLRPHPCNLYLCRTVLELCGDKYKPYSEERKDYFSYCNYFNESIKYELMENKVDLISNAEKSLEIINNMDIPAFQPKLLEDINFDNPCKIAG
;
A
#
# COMPACT_ATOMS: atom_id res chain seq x y z
N MET A 1 12.95 -4.93 -21.86
CA MET A 1 11.86 -3.95 -21.93
C MET A 1 10.95 -4.19 -20.75
N TYR A 2 10.77 -3.17 -19.92
CA TYR A 2 9.87 -3.19 -18.79
C TYR A 2 8.62 -2.40 -19.11
N SER A 3 7.55 -2.64 -18.36
CA SER A 3 6.29 -1.94 -18.52
C SER A 3 5.59 -1.65 -17.21
N LEU A 4 4.89 -0.52 -17.19
CA LEU A 4 3.90 -0.13 -16.20
C LEU A 4 2.53 -0.22 -16.89
N SER A 5 1.63 -0.99 -16.29
CA SER A 5 0.26 -1.21 -16.77
C SER A 5 -0.74 -0.93 -15.66
N TYR A 6 -1.98 -0.65 -16.03
CA TYR A 6 -3.07 -0.37 -15.09
C TYR A 6 -4.10 -1.50 -15.11
N LYS A 7 -4.57 -1.90 -13.93
CA LYS A 7 -5.64 -2.88 -13.78
C LYS A 7 -6.67 -2.35 -12.80
N PHE A 8 -7.95 -2.43 -13.16
CA PHE A 8 -9.05 -2.08 -12.26
C PHE A 8 -10.04 -3.25 -12.21
N ILE A 9 -10.27 -3.80 -11.02
CA ILE A 9 -11.22 -4.90 -10.79
C ILE A 9 -11.98 -4.61 -9.50
N ASN A 10 -13.32 -4.75 -9.54
CA ASN A 10 -14.18 -4.67 -8.35
C ASN A 10 -13.86 -3.46 -7.47
N ASN A 11 -13.89 -2.28 -8.08
CA ASN A 11 -13.57 -1.00 -7.43
C ASN A 11 -12.15 -0.89 -6.85
N THR A 12 -11.23 -1.76 -7.27
CA THR A 12 -9.85 -1.81 -6.76
C THR A 12 -8.85 -1.63 -7.90
N PRO A 13 -8.14 -0.49 -7.94
CA PRO A 13 -7.08 -0.25 -8.91
C PRO A 13 -5.77 -0.92 -8.49
N MET A 14 -4.90 -1.20 -9.46
CA MET A 14 -3.53 -1.66 -9.27
C MET A 14 -2.62 -1.14 -10.38
N PHE A 15 -1.48 -0.59 -9.99
CA PHE A 15 -0.35 -0.33 -10.86
C PHE A 15 0.54 -1.56 -10.90
N LYS A 16 0.65 -2.17 -12.09
CA LYS A 16 1.47 -3.36 -12.31
C LYS A 16 2.73 -2.96 -13.07
N CYS A 17 3.84 -2.98 -12.34
CA CYS A 17 5.17 -2.72 -12.88
C CYS A 17 5.99 -4.02 -12.87
N ASN A 18 6.44 -4.49 -14.03
CA ASN A 18 7.22 -5.73 -14.15
C ASN A 18 8.73 -5.56 -13.85
N PHE A 19 9.16 -4.33 -13.53
CA PHE A 19 10.48 -4.01 -12.99
C PHE A 19 10.54 -4.16 -11.46
N CYS A 20 9.43 -3.92 -10.76
CA CYS A 20 9.35 -4.08 -9.30
C CYS A 20 9.71 -5.51 -8.87
N GLY A 21 10.53 -5.64 -7.84
CA GLY A 21 11.03 -6.94 -7.34
C GLY A 21 12.17 -7.55 -8.17
N LYS A 22 12.52 -6.94 -9.32
CA LYS A 22 13.70 -7.27 -10.13
C LYS A 22 14.74 -6.16 -10.16
N CYS A 23 14.45 -5.04 -9.49
CA CYS A 23 15.37 -3.93 -9.35
C CYS A 23 16.50 -4.28 -8.37
N SER A 24 17.73 -4.05 -8.81
CA SER A 24 18.94 -4.10 -7.98
C SER A 24 19.50 -2.69 -7.86
N HIS A 25 20.13 -2.36 -6.73
CA HIS A 25 20.79 -1.06 -6.50
C HIS A 25 19.87 0.18 -6.54
N VAL A 26 18.56 -0.01 -6.39
CA VAL A 26 17.63 1.10 -6.17
C VAL A 26 17.53 1.35 -4.67
N MET A 27 17.69 2.60 -4.21
CA MET A 27 17.60 2.95 -2.78
C MET A 27 16.33 2.40 -2.15
N GLU A 28 15.21 2.54 -2.84
CA GLU A 28 13.92 2.02 -2.41
C GLU A 28 13.84 0.48 -2.28
N SER A 29 14.70 -0.26 -2.98
CA SER A 29 14.75 -1.72 -2.87
C SER A 29 15.63 -2.21 -1.72
N THR A 30 16.43 -1.32 -1.09
CA THR A 30 17.33 -1.68 0.01
C THR A 30 16.55 -2.28 1.18
N SER A 31 17.04 -3.42 1.67
CA SER A 31 16.50 -4.09 2.85
C SER A 31 17.61 -4.61 3.73
N TYR A 32 17.55 -4.23 5.00
CA TYR A 32 18.35 -4.82 6.09
C TYR A 32 17.48 -5.76 6.95
N THR A 33 16.39 -6.27 6.38
CA THR A 33 15.54 -7.27 7.04
C THR A 33 15.92 -8.68 6.56
N PRO A 34 15.43 -9.75 7.21
CA PRO A 34 15.68 -11.11 6.74
C PRO A 34 15.23 -11.38 5.30
N LEU A 35 14.36 -10.54 4.74
CA LEU A 35 13.89 -10.65 3.36
C LEU A 35 14.49 -9.56 2.46
N ALA A 36 15.65 -9.86 1.87
CA ALA A 36 16.37 -8.94 0.98
C ALA A 36 15.56 -8.55 -0.27
N THR A 37 14.68 -9.43 -0.78
CA THR A 37 13.94 -9.25 -2.05
C THR A 37 12.54 -8.65 -1.89
N ARG A 38 12.22 -8.05 -0.74
CA ARG A 38 10.88 -7.50 -0.45
C ARG A 38 10.42 -6.36 -1.39
N GLY A 39 11.34 -5.79 -2.17
CA GLY A 39 11.10 -4.61 -3.02
C GLY A 39 10.71 -3.37 -2.20
N CYS A 40 9.82 -2.54 -2.74
CA CYS A 40 9.37 -1.31 -2.08
C CYS A 40 8.23 -1.54 -1.06
N CYS A 41 8.11 -2.75 -0.50
CA CYS A 41 7.05 -3.10 0.45
C CYS A 41 7.49 -2.73 1.88
N TRP A 42 7.42 -1.43 2.23
CA TRP A 42 7.80 -0.93 3.56
C TRP A 42 6.63 -0.62 4.48
N TYR A 43 5.48 -0.25 3.90
CA TYR A 43 4.34 0.23 4.66
C TYR A 43 3.59 -0.93 5.31
N PHE A 44 3.19 -0.70 6.55
CA PHE A 44 2.26 -1.55 7.26
C PHE A 44 0.86 -1.28 6.71
N PRO A 45 0.15 -2.29 6.19
CA PRO A 45 -1.15 -2.08 5.54
C PRO A 45 -2.15 -1.48 6.52
N LYS A 46 -2.74 -0.34 6.13
CA LYS A 46 -3.80 0.35 6.85
C LYS A 46 -5.09 0.27 6.03
N TYR A 47 -6.05 -0.47 6.54
CA TYR A 47 -7.39 -0.64 5.99
C TYR A 47 -8.30 0.45 6.53
N THR A 48 -8.59 1.43 5.70
CA THR A 48 -9.61 2.46 5.96
C THR A 48 -11.02 1.88 5.77
N LEU A 49 -12.06 2.61 6.17
CA LEU A 49 -13.45 2.15 6.06
C LEU A 49 -13.84 1.86 4.61
N ILE A 50 -13.39 2.70 3.66
CA ILE A 50 -13.64 2.45 2.23
C ILE A 50 -12.90 1.21 1.71
N ASN A 51 -11.73 0.89 2.27
CA ASN A 51 -11.05 -0.38 1.92
C ASN A 51 -11.81 -1.58 2.47
N ILE A 52 -12.34 -1.47 3.70
CA ILE A 52 -13.20 -2.50 4.30
C ILE A 52 -14.46 -2.69 3.45
N LYS A 53 -15.12 -1.61 3.03
CA LYS A 53 -16.28 -1.64 2.12
C LYS A 53 -15.99 -2.40 0.83
N ASN A 54 -14.90 -2.06 0.15
CA ASN A 54 -14.52 -2.74 -1.10
C ASN A 54 -14.30 -4.24 -0.88
N ILE A 55 -13.67 -4.65 0.23
CA ILE A 55 -13.45 -6.06 0.56
C ILE A 55 -14.77 -6.77 0.91
N LEU A 56 -15.68 -6.10 1.64
CA LEU A 56 -17.00 -6.65 1.95
C LEU A 56 -17.84 -6.88 0.69
N ALA A 57 -17.76 -5.97 -0.29
CA ALA A 57 -18.41 -6.12 -1.60
C ALA A 57 -17.91 -7.34 -2.40
N LEU A 58 -16.72 -7.88 -2.09
CA LEU A 58 -16.21 -9.14 -2.64
C LEU A 58 -16.73 -10.39 -1.92
N GLY A 59 -17.59 -10.22 -0.91
CA GLY A 59 -18.03 -11.30 -0.02
C GLY A 59 -16.93 -11.80 0.92
N LYS A 60 -15.90 -10.98 1.19
CA LYS A 60 -14.71 -11.38 1.97
C LYS A 60 -14.75 -10.88 3.41
N LYS A 61 -15.91 -10.97 4.06
CA LYS A 61 -16.09 -10.60 5.49
C LYS A 61 -15.11 -11.34 6.40
N ASP A 62 -14.89 -12.63 6.15
CA ASP A 62 -13.95 -13.46 6.94
C ASP A 62 -12.52 -12.93 6.93
N PHE A 63 -12.09 -12.30 5.83
CA PHE A 63 -10.77 -11.67 5.78
C PHE A 63 -10.70 -10.47 6.74
N ILE A 64 -11.74 -9.63 6.78
CA ILE A 64 -11.79 -8.50 7.73
C ILE A 64 -11.82 -9.01 9.17
N LEU A 65 -12.59 -10.06 9.46
CA LEU A 65 -12.60 -10.70 10.78
C LEU A 65 -11.23 -11.28 11.14
N GLN A 66 -10.52 -11.89 10.19
CA GLN A 66 -9.14 -12.32 10.42
C GLN A 66 -8.24 -11.13 10.78
N LEU A 67 -8.30 -10.01 10.02
CA LEU A 67 -7.50 -8.82 10.30
C LEU A 67 -7.75 -8.27 11.71
N LEU A 68 -9.01 -8.21 12.16
CA LEU A 68 -9.39 -7.78 13.50
C LEU A 68 -8.83 -8.69 14.61
N ASN A 69 -8.58 -9.96 14.31
CA ASN A 69 -8.08 -10.93 15.29
C ASN A 69 -6.56 -11.18 15.18
N MET A 70 -5.86 -10.50 14.28
CA MET A 70 -4.41 -10.66 14.17
C MET A 70 -3.71 -10.10 15.42
N PRO A 71 -2.73 -10.82 16.01
CA PRO A 71 -2.06 -10.37 17.24
C PRO A 71 -1.26 -9.07 17.06
N ASN A 72 -0.89 -8.76 15.83
CA ASN A 72 -0.19 -7.54 15.41
C ASN A 72 -1.13 -6.49 14.78
N ALA A 73 -2.45 -6.66 14.90
CA ALA A 73 -3.40 -5.65 14.49
C ALA A 73 -3.47 -4.51 15.50
N HIS A 74 -3.35 -3.28 15.01
CA HIS A 74 -3.77 -2.09 15.70
C HIS A 74 -5.15 -1.68 15.19
N ILE A 75 -6.16 -1.90 16.03
CA ILE A 75 -7.55 -1.53 15.73
C ILE A 75 -7.78 -0.11 16.27
N SER A 76 -8.19 0.78 15.38
CA SER A 76 -8.73 2.09 15.72
C SER A 76 -10.23 2.10 15.45
N GLN A 77 -10.93 3.14 15.91
CA GLN A 77 -12.37 3.30 15.69
C GLN A 77 -12.74 3.18 14.20
N TYR A 78 -11.90 3.71 13.30
CA TYR A 78 -12.22 3.85 11.88
C TYR A 78 -11.15 3.30 10.92
N PHE A 79 -10.21 2.49 11.41
CA PHE A 79 -9.29 1.76 10.55
C PHE A 79 -8.67 0.57 11.27
N ILE A 80 -8.14 -0.37 10.49
CA ILE A 80 -7.34 -1.50 10.97
C ILE A 80 -5.94 -1.37 10.36
N GLU A 81 -4.89 -1.35 11.18
CA GLU A 81 -3.51 -1.33 10.70
C GLU A 81 -2.78 -2.61 11.15
N ILE A 82 -2.18 -3.35 10.21
CA ILE A 82 -1.46 -4.58 10.55
C ILE A 82 0.03 -4.28 10.63
N LYS A 83 0.56 -4.27 11.85
CA LYS A 83 1.97 -3.95 12.11
C LYS A 83 2.88 -5.06 11.63
N GLY A 84 3.95 -4.71 10.93
CA GLY A 84 4.99 -5.65 10.51
C GLY A 84 6.17 -5.69 11.46
N LEU A 85 7.23 -6.34 11.01
CA LEU A 85 8.53 -6.30 11.69
C LEU A 85 9.15 -4.91 11.52
N PHE A 86 9.71 -4.38 12.59
CA PHE A 86 10.66 -3.27 12.52
C PHE A 86 11.90 -3.64 13.35
N ASP A 87 13.04 -3.82 12.68
CA ASP A 87 14.29 -4.10 13.37
C ASP A 87 14.87 -2.81 13.96
N LYS A 88 14.36 -2.47 15.15
CA LYS A 88 14.73 -1.25 15.86
C LYS A 88 16.21 -1.22 16.20
N LYS A 89 16.79 -2.36 16.60
CA LYS A 89 18.19 -2.44 17.00
C LYS A 89 19.11 -2.16 15.81
N CYS A 90 18.91 -2.86 14.69
CA CYS A 90 19.72 -2.63 13.49
C CYS A 90 19.53 -1.20 12.94
N TYR A 91 18.32 -0.64 13.04
CA TYR A 91 18.09 0.75 12.69
C TYR A 91 18.89 1.74 13.57
N GLU A 92 18.86 1.55 14.90
CA GLU A 92 19.58 2.42 15.84
C GLU A 92 21.10 2.32 15.65
N ASP A 93 21.63 1.11 15.47
CA ASP A 93 23.05 0.86 15.17
C ASP A 93 23.45 1.53 13.85
N PHE A 94 22.61 1.41 12.80
CA PHE A 94 22.85 2.04 11.51
C PHE A 94 22.86 3.58 11.59
N VAL A 95 21.91 4.18 12.31
CA VAL A 95 21.86 5.64 12.50
C VAL A 95 23.11 6.15 13.20
N LYS A 96 23.56 5.44 14.26
CA LYS A 96 24.77 5.80 14.98
C LYS A 96 26.00 5.81 14.07
N ASN A 97 26.21 4.73 13.31
CA ASN A 97 27.35 4.62 12.41
C ASN A 97 27.26 5.62 11.24
N SER A 98 26.06 5.86 10.69
CA SER A 98 25.87 6.81 9.58
C SER A 98 26.17 8.26 9.98
N LEU A 99 25.89 8.62 11.24
CA LEU A 99 26.26 9.92 11.82
C LEU A 99 27.77 10.06 11.96
N GLU A 100 28.47 8.99 12.38
CA GLU A 100 29.93 8.95 12.45
C GLU A 100 30.57 9.08 11.05
N GLU A 101 29.94 8.54 10.01
CA GLU A 101 30.42 8.56 8.62
C GLU A 101 29.94 9.77 7.79
N ASN A 102 29.19 10.72 8.37
CA ASN A 102 28.58 11.87 7.66
C ASN A 102 27.70 11.49 6.45
N ILE A 103 27.08 10.30 6.44
CA ILE A 103 26.21 9.87 5.34
C ILE A 103 24.86 10.57 5.47
N ASN A 104 24.49 11.34 4.44
CA ASN A 104 23.28 12.14 4.44
C ASN A 104 22.18 11.55 3.55
N PHE A 105 21.08 11.09 4.16
CA PHE A 105 19.87 10.60 3.49
C PHE A 105 18.69 11.60 3.52
N LYS A 106 18.98 12.91 3.37
CA LYS A 106 18.00 14.02 3.54
C LYS A 106 16.61 13.80 2.92
N ASP A 107 16.54 13.05 1.82
CA ASP A 107 15.30 12.85 1.05
C ASP A 107 14.73 11.42 1.15
N PHE A 108 15.12 10.63 2.16
CA PHE A 108 14.58 9.28 2.35
C PHE A 108 14.45 8.87 3.82
N ASP A 109 13.31 8.28 4.20
CA ASP A 109 13.12 7.71 5.53
C ASP A 109 13.87 6.37 5.65
N ILE A 110 15.08 6.41 6.17
CA ILE A 110 15.93 5.22 6.35
C ILE A 110 15.34 4.15 7.27
N LYS A 111 14.32 4.48 8.10
CA LYS A 111 13.58 3.45 8.87
C LYS A 111 12.96 2.40 7.97
N LEU A 112 12.63 2.79 6.73
CA LEU A 112 12.03 1.89 5.75
C LEU A 112 12.94 0.70 5.42
N PHE A 113 14.27 0.83 5.48
CA PHE A 113 15.20 -0.29 5.24
C PHE A 113 15.04 -1.44 6.23
N PHE A 114 14.54 -1.13 7.43
CA PHE A 114 14.42 -2.05 8.56
C PHE A 114 12.96 -2.50 8.82
N ARG A 115 12.03 -2.14 7.93
CA ARG A 115 10.61 -2.53 8.03
C ARG A 115 10.29 -3.68 7.09
N LEU A 116 9.51 -4.64 7.55
CA LEU A 116 8.97 -5.71 6.72
C LEU A 116 7.46 -5.85 6.93
N CYS A 117 6.69 -5.69 5.86
CA CYS A 117 5.25 -5.89 5.86
C CYS A 117 4.89 -7.34 6.25
N PRO A 118 3.86 -7.57 7.10
CA PRO A 118 3.51 -8.91 7.59
C PRO A 118 2.94 -9.85 6.51
N PHE A 119 2.60 -9.31 5.34
CA PHE A 119 2.13 -10.08 4.19
C PHE A 119 3.19 -10.27 3.10
N CYS A 120 4.39 -9.75 3.30
CA CYS A 120 5.48 -9.94 2.35
C CYS A 120 6.14 -11.32 2.53
N THR A 121 6.46 -11.97 1.42
CA THR A 121 7.13 -13.27 1.33
C THR A 121 8.25 -13.18 0.29
N SER A 122 9.06 -14.22 0.15
CA SER A 122 10.16 -14.25 -0.84
C SER A 122 9.71 -14.07 -2.30
N THR A 123 8.43 -14.35 -2.59
CA THR A 123 7.84 -14.18 -3.93
C THR A 123 6.99 -12.90 -4.06
N GLY A 124 6.97 -12.06 -3.03
CA GLY A 124 6.21 -10.82 -2.97
C GLY A 124 5.05 -10.86 -1.97
N CYS A 125 4.05 -10.00 -2.15
CA CYS A 125 2.90 -9.93 -1.26
C CYS A 125 1.99 -11.17 -1.44
N LYS A 126 1.70 -11.88 -0.35
CA LYS A 126 0.82 -13.06 -0.35
C LYS A 126 -0.67 -12.74 -0.51
N LEU A 127 -1.06 -11.49 -0.35
CA LEU A 127 -2.47 -11.07 -0.51
C LEU A 127 -2.79 -10.92 -2.00
N ASP A 128 -3.99 -11.35 -2.40
CA ASP A 128 -4.58 -10.91 -3.66
C ASP A 128 -4.71 -9.38 -3.67
N PHE A 129 -4.50 -8.74 -4.82
CA PHE A 129 -4.49 -7.27 -4.88
C PHE A 129 -5.85 -6.64 -4.55
N THR A 130 -6.95 -7.36 -4.76
CA THR A 130 -8.31 -6.90 -4.37
C THR A 130 -8.51 -6.87 -2.86
N LEU A 131 -7.63 -7.52 -2.10
CA LEU A 131 -7.62 -7.52 -0.64
C LEU A 131 -6.60 -6.54 -0.04
N ARG A 132 -5.84 -5.82 -0.86
CA ARG A 132 -4.83 -4.88 -0.37
C ARG A 132 -5.46 -3.49 -0.21
N PRO A 133 -5.05 -2.71 0.81
CA PRO A 133 -5.47 -1.32 0.87
C PRO A 133 -4.86 -0.55 -0.30
N HIS A 134 -5.58 0.47 -0.76
CA HIS A 134 -5.25 1.19 -1.99
C HIS A 134 -3.81 1.74 -2.10
N PRO A 135 -3.13 2.21 -1.03
CA PRO A 135 -1.75 2.67 -1.17
C PRO A 135 -0.81 1.51 -1.57
N CYS A 136 -1.06 0.29 -1.10
CA CYS A 136 -0.26 -0.88 -1.47
C CYS A 136 -0.38 -1.24 -2.96
N ASN A 137 -1.51 -0.92 -3.59
CA ASN A 137 -1.75 -1.22 -5.00
C ASN A 137 -1.27 -0.12 -5.96
N LEU A 138 -1.17 1.12 -5.47
CA LEU A 138 -0.91 2.31 -6.28
C LEU A 138 0.47 2.93 -6.03
N TYR A 139 1.24 2.37 -5.11
CA TYR A 139 2.59 2.84 -4.82
C TYR A 139 3.57 2.47 -5.95
N LEU A 140 4.39 3.43 -6.35
CA LEU A 140 5.54 3.27 -7.25
C LEU A 140 6.72 4.05 -6.66
N CYS A 141 7.92 3.47 -6.69
CA CYS A 141 9.13 4.14 -6.22
C CYS A 141 9.60 5.24 -7.18
N ARG A 142 10.46 6.15 -6.70
CA ARG A 142 10.92 7.31 -7.49
C ARG A 142 11.59 6.87 -8.78
N THR A 143 12.40 5.81 -8.74
CA THR A 143 13.02 5.25 -9.95
C THR A 143 12.00 4.86 -11.02
N VAL A 144 10.88 4.22 -10.66
CA VAL A 144 9.86 3.87 -11.67
C VAL A 144 9.18 5.12 -12.22
N LEU A 145 8.93 6.12 -11.37
CA LEU A 145 8.36 7.39 -11.79
C LEU A 145 9.29 8.12 -12.79
N GLU A 146 10.58 8.18 -12.48
CA GLU A 146 11.62 8.78 -13.33
C GLU A 146 11.73 8.06 -14.68
N LEU A 147 11.74 6.72 -14.67
CA LEU A 147 11.81 5.91 -15.90
C LEU A 147 10.57 6.08 -16.80
N CYS A 148 9.39 6.33 -16.19
CA CYS A 148 8.17 6.60 -16.95
C CYS A 148 8.14 8.04 -17.49
N GLY A 149 8.84 8.99 -16.85
CA GLY A 149 8.88 10.39 -17.23
C GLY A 149 7.48 11.01 -17.38
N ASP A 150 7.31 11.88 -18.37
CA ASP A 150 6.05 12.59 -18.63
C ASP A 150 4.87 11.65 -18.94
N LYS A 151 5.14 10.44 -19.44
CA LYS A 151 4.11 9.43 -19.71
C LYS A 151 3.39 9.00 -18.43
N TYR A 152 3.98 9.19 -17.25
CA TYR A 152 3.36 8.87 -15.97
C TYR A 152 2.21 9.81 -15.59
N LYS A 153 2.09 11.00 -16.21
CA LYS A 153 1.11 12.02 -15.80
C LYS A 153 -0.33 11.47 -15.70
N PRO A 154 -0.88 10.72 -16.68
CA PRO A 154 -2.22 10.14 -16.56
C PRO A 154 -2.38 9.16 -15.39
N TYR A 155 -1.35 8.36 -15.08
CA TYR A 155 -1.35 7.47 -13.91
C TYR A 155 -1.35 8.26 -12.60
N SER A 156 -0.58 9.34 -12.53
CA SER A 156 -0.56 10.21 -11.35
C SER A 156 -1.92 10.85 -11.09
N GLU A 157 -2.59 11.31 -12.15
CA GLU A 157 -3.94 11.88 -12.09
C GLU A 157 -4.96 10.84 -11.67
N GLU A 158 -4.96 9.64 -12.28
CA GLU A 158 -5.84 8.53 -11.89
C GLU A 158 -5.67 8.15 -10.42
N ARG A 159 -4.41 8.04 -9.95
CA ARG A 159 -4.12 7.79 -8.53
C ARG A 159 -4.70 8.90 -7.66
N LYS A 160 -4.52 10.17 -8.03
CA LYS A 160 -5.05 11.30 -7.26
C LYS A 160 -6.57 11.24 -7.17
N ASP A 161 -7.25 11.02 -8.29
CA ASP A 161 -8.70 10.94 -8.36
C ASP A 161 -9.24 9.78 -7.51
N TYR A 162 -8.60 8.61 -7.57
CA TYR A 162 -8.97 7.46 -6.74
C TYR A 162 -8.74 7.70 -5.24
N PHE A 163 -7.65 8.38 -4.86
CA PHE A 163 -7.41 8.78 -3.48
C PHE A 163 -8.47 9.78 -2.99
N SER A 164 -8.88 10.74 -3.82
CA SER A 164 -9.96 11.67 -3.50
C SER A 164 -11.29 10.95 -3.29
N TYR A 165 -11.64 10.01 -4.18
CA TYR A 165 -12.79 9.11 -4.00
C TYR A 165 -12.72 8.36 -2.67
N CYS A 166 -11.58 7.74 -2.37
CA CYS A 166 -11.39 6.99 -1.13
C CYS A 166 -11.57 7.86 0.11
N ASN A 167 -10.97 9.06 0.11
CA ASN A 167 -11.04 9.97 1.26
C ASN A 167 -12.47 10.45 1.50
N TYR A 168 -13.18 10.85 0.44
CA TYR A 168 -14.56 11.32 0.55
C TYR A 168 -15.46 10.25 1.16
N PHE A 169 -15.49 9.06 0.57
CA PHE A 169 -16.37 7.99 1.04
C PHE A 169 -15.91 7.38 2.36
N ASN A 170 -14.61 7.42 2.70
CA ASN A 170 -14.16 7.05 4.03
C ASN A 170 -14.79 7.94 5.10
N GLU A 171 -14.84 9.26 4.88
CA GLU A 171 -15.49 10.16 5.83
C GLU A 171 -17.01 9.97 5.84
N SER A 172 -17.66 9.75 4.68
CA SER A 172 -19.10 9.41 4.64
C SER A 172 -19.43 8.18 5.48
N ILE A 173 -18.65 7.10 5.36
CA ILE A 173 -18.86 5.88 6.15
C ILE A 173 -18.62 6.16 7.64
N LYS A 174 -17.60 6.96 7.97
CA LYS A 174 -17.32 7.33 9.36
C LYS A 174 -18.49 8.10 9.99
N TYR A 175 -19.10 9.04 9.27
CA TYR A 175 -20.28 9.76 9.77
C TYR A 175 -21.46 8.82 10.02
N GLU A 176 -21.72 7.89 9.11
CA GLU A 176 -22.77 6.88 9.28
C GLU A 176 -22.54 6.04 10.54
N LEU A 177 -21.31 5.58 10.78
CA LEU A 177 -20.96 4.85 12.00
C LEU A 177 -21.16 5.70 13.27
N MET A 178 -20.80 6.98 13.23
CA MET A 178 -20.99 7.92 14.34
C MET A 178 -22.47 8.15 14.67
N GLU A 179 -23.33 8.32 13.67
CA GLU A 179 -24.79 8.47 13.86
C GLU A 179 -25.41 7.23 14.51
N ASN A 180 -24.93 6.05 14.12
CA ASN A 180 -25.32 4.77 14.70
C ASN A 180 -24.60 4.46 16.03
N LYS A 181 -23.73 5.35 16.52
CA LYS A 181 -22.97 5.21 17.78
C LYS A 181 -22.19 3.90 17.89
N VAL A 182 -21.61 3.45 16.77
CA VAL A 182 -20.76 2.27 16.71
C VAL A 182 -19.44 2.58 16.02
N ASP A 183 -18.42 1.79 16.30
CA ASP A 183 -17.14 1.82 15.61
C ASP A 183 -16.49 0.42 15.63
N LEU A 184 -15.33 0.27 14.99
CA LEU A 184 -14.63 -1.02 14.91
C LEU A 184 -14.16 -1.57 16.27
N ILE A 185 -14.13 -0.76 17.33
CA ILE A 185 -13.71 -1.16 18.68
C ILE A 185 -14.93 -1.55 19.52
N SER A 186 -15.93 -0.69 19.57
CA SER A 186 -17.15 -0.82 20.37
C SER A 186 -18.07 -1.92 19.86
N ASN A 187 -18.24 -2.05 18.54
CA ASN A 187 -19.05 -3.09 17.92
C ASN A 187 -18.64 -3.32 16.47
N ALA A 188 -17.62 -4.15 16.27
CA ALA A 188 -17.10 -4.46 14.94
C ALA A 188 -18.16 -5.12 14.04
N GLU A 189 -18.96 -6.06 14.56
CA GLU A 189 -19.95 -6.77 13.74
C GLU A 189 -21.01 -5.81 13.18
N LYS A 190 -21.57 -4.94 14.02
CA LYS A 190 -22.55 -3.94 13.58
C LYS A 190 -21.92 -2.93 12.64
N SER A 191 -20.68 -2.52 12.90
CA SER A 191 -19.94 -1.63 12.01
C SER A 191 -19.80 -2.24 10.61
N LEU A 192 -19.38 -3.51 10.51
CA LEU A 192 -19.26 -4.20 9.22
C LEU A 192 -20.59 -4.35 8.50
N GLU A 193 -21.69 -4.58 9.23
CA GLU A 193 -23.05 -4.63 8.66
C GLU A 193 -23.43 -3.28 8.04
N ILE A 194 -23.25 -2.18 8.76
CA ILE A 194 -23.54 -0.81 8.29
C ILE A 194 -22.70 -0.50 7.05
N ILE A 195 -21.38 -0.68 7.14
CA ILE A 195 -20.45 -0.45 6.04
C ILE A 195 -20.90 -1.23 4.81
N ASN A 196 -21.22 -2.53 4.96
CA ASN A 196 -21.63 -3.37 3.85
C ASN A 196 -22.90 -2.85 3.15
N ASN A 197 -23.87 -2.36 3.93
CA ASN A 197 -25.18 -1.94 3.44
C ASN A 197 -25.20 -0.53 2.85
N MET A 198 -24.16 0.29 3.06
CA MET A 198 -24.08 1.62 2.43
C MET A 198 -24.01 1.50 0.92
N ASP A 199 -24.85 2.27 0.23
CA ASP A 199 -24.76 2.44 -1.21
C ASP A 199 -23.69 3.49 -1.55
N ILE A 200 -22.60 3.02 -2.14
CA ILE A 200 -21.45 3.85 -2.50
C ILE A 200 -21.19 3.60 -3.98
N PRO A 201 -21.21 4.66 -4.83
CA PRO A 201 -20.99 4.50 -6.25
C PRO A 201 -19.59 3.97 -6.52
N ALA A 202 -19.46 3.06 -7.50
CA ALA A 202 -18.15 2.59 -7.93
C ALA A 202 -17.35 3.73 -8.58
N PHE A 203 -16.05 3.77 -8.30
CA PHE A 203 -15.12 4.66 -8.97
C PHE A 203 -15.10 4.37 -10.47
N GLN A 204 -15.06 5.44 -11.28
CA GLN A 204 -15.01 5.34 -12.74
C GLN A 204 -13.56 5.48 -13.21
N PRO A 205 -12.89 4.37 -13.58
CA PRO A 205 -11.49 4.41 -13.95
C PRO A 205 -11.27 5.02 -15.33
N LYS A 206 -10.14 5.72 -15.50
CA LYS A 206 -9.66 6.12 -16.83
C LYS A 206 -9.10 4.92 -17.58
N LEU A 207 -9.21 4.95 -18.91
CA LEU A 207 -8.41 4.07 -19.76
C LEU A 207 -6.97 4.60 -19.78
N LEU A 208 -6.04 3.81 -19.26
CA LEU A 208 -4.61 4.16 -19.24
C LEU A 208 -3.85 3.26 -20.20
N GLU A 209 -3.02 3.88 -21.04
CA GLU A 209 -2.11 3.15 -21.93
C GLU A 209 -0.90 2.61 -21.16
N ASP A 210 -0.44 1.41 -21.54
CA ASP A 210 0.77 0.83 -20.97
C ASP A 210 2.00 1.67 -21.31
N ILE A 211 2.81 1.96 -20.29
CA ILE A 211 4.06 2.70 -20.43
C ILE A 211 5.20 1.69 -20.52
N ASN A 212 5.92 1.69 -21.64
CA ASN A 212 7.14 0.90 -21.79
C ASN A 212 8.38 1.75 -21.51
N PHE A 213 9.34 1.18 -20.77
CA PHE A 213 10.61 1.84 -20.41
C PHE A 213 11.77 0.83 -20.28
N ASP A 214 13.00 1.35 -20.35
CA ASP A 214 14.23 0.55 -20.35
C ASP A 214 14.84 0.35 -18.94
N ASN A 215 15.76 -0.61 -18.84
CA ASN A 215 16.48 -0.89 -17.60
C ASN A 215 17.57 0.17 -17.36
N PRO A 216 17.58 0.90 -16.23
CA PRO A 216 18.70 1.78 -15.91
C PRO A 216 20.04 1.02 -15.78
N CYS A 217 20.03 -0.26 -15.38
CA CYS A 217 21.24 -1.08 -15.25
C CYS A 217 21.87 -1.54 -16.59
N LYS A 218 21.28 -1.19 -17.75
CA LYS A 218 21.86 -1.49 -19.07
C LYS A 218 22.52 -0.29 -19.76
N ILE A 219 22.44 0.90 -19.17
CA ILE A 219 22.96 2.15 -19.78
C ILE A 219 24.38 2.47 -19.26
N ALA A 220 24.87 1.72 -18.28
CA ALA A 220 26.22 1.85 -17.71
C ALA A 220 27.14 0.69 -18.15
N GLY A 221 27.10 0.32 -19.43
CA GLY A 221 27.97 -0.68 -20.06
C GLY A 221 28.59 -0.13 -21.33
#